data_AF-X1GZ58-F1
#
_entry.id   AF-X1GZ58-F1
#
_cell.length_a   1.000
_cell.length_b   1.000
_cell.length_c   1.000
_cell.angle_alpha   90.00
_cell.angle_beta   90.00
_cell.angle_gamma   90.00
#
_symmetry.space_group_name_H-M   'P 1'
#
loop_
_entity.id
_entity.type
_entity.pdbx_description
1 polymer ?
#
loop_
_entity_poly.entity_id
_entity_poly.type
_entity_poly.pdbx_seq_one_letter_code
_entity_poly.pdbx_strand_id
1 'polypeptide(L)'
;MEQHLSAVLYLTTMIAGSKQLIIENKKLSFAFHYRLLKSAGKIRQVKEAFAGITAPYLEERKIEILRGKKVLEVRPRAMINKGQALRWIVNRRRGGRPLVIYLGDDTTDEYAFSALGRRDISIRVGKKKKSKAGYFLRNVGEVKKFLKMLDSLDFS
;
A
#
# COMPACT_ATOMS: atom_id res chain seq x y z
N MET A 1 -3.45 -16.59 -0.93
CA MET A 1 -3.92 -16.16 0.40
C MET A 1 -3.35 -17.06 1.49
N GLU A 2 -3.41 -18.38 1.33
CA GLU A 2 -2.86 -19.36 2.28
C GLU A 2 -1.35 -19.23 2.54
N GLN A 3 -0.53 -18.94 1.52
CA GLN A 3 0.92 -18.76 1.70
C GLN A 3 1.30 -17.56 2.59
N HIS A 4 0.46 -16.52 2.65
CA HIS A 4 0.70 -15.36 3.52
C HIS A 4 0.44 -15.68 4.99
N LEU A 5 -0.51 -16.57 5.28
CA LEU A 5 -0.85 -16.98 6.65
C LEU A 5 0.22 -17.89 7.25
N SER A 6 0.83 -18.78 6.46
CA SER A 6 1.86 -19.72 6.95
C SER A 6 3.15 -19.02 7.40
N ALA A 7 3.68 -18.08 6.62
CA ALA A 7 4.90 -17.33 6.98
C ALA A 7 4.71 -16.47 8.26
N VAL A 8 3.50 -15.96 8.46
CA VAL A 8 3.13 -15.12 9.61
C VAL A 8 2.90 -15.95 10.84
N LEU A 9 2.21 -17.09 10.70
CA LEU A 9 2.02 -18.05 11.79
C LEU A 9 3.40 -18.54 12.25
N TYR A 10 4.31 -18.87 11.32
CA TYR A 10 5.67 -19.28 11.65
C TYR A 10 6.49 -18.19 12.36
N LEU A 11 6.44 -16.94 11.87
CA LEU A 11 7.07 -15.79 12.55
C LEU A 11 6.47 -15.56 13.94
N THR A 12 5.15 -15.68 14.08
CA THR A 12 4.45 -15.50 15.35
C THR A 12 4.84 -16.58 16.35
N THR A 13 4.90 -17.84 15.93
CA THR A 13 5.30 -18.98 16.77
C THR A 13 6.74 -18.88 17.26
N MET A 14 7.68 -18.43 16.41
CA MET A 14 9.09 -18.27 16.80
C MET A 14 9.35 -17.05 17.70
N ILE A 15 8.44 -16.07 17.69
CA ILE A 15 8.61 -14.77 18.36
C ILE A 15 7.74 -14.63 19.61
N ALA A 16 6.78 -15.55 19.80
CA ALA A 16 5.80 -15.57 20.90
C ALA A 16 6.38 -15.47 22.32
N GLY A 17 7.70 -15.63 22.50
CA GLY A 17 8.36 -15.45 23.79
C GLY A 17 8.64 -14.00 24.22
N SER A 18 8.38 -12.98 23.39
CA SER A 18 8.77 -11.60 23.70
C SER A 18 7.66 -10.56 23.54
N LYS A 19 7.10 -10.07 24.66
CA LYS A 19 6.17 -8.92 24.70
C LYS A 19 6.73 -7.62 24.09
N GLN A 20 8.02 -7.58 23.78
CA GLN A 20 8.71 -6.43 23.17
C GLN A 20 8.72 -6.48 21.63
N LEU A 21 8.21 -7.57 21.04
CA LEU A 21 8.08 -7.75 19.61
C LEU A 21 6.61 -7.68 19.22
N ILE A 22 6.28 -6.76 18.32
CA ILE A 22 4.90 -6.54 17.89
C ILE A 22 4.80 -6.88 16.41
N ILE A 23 3.91 -7.81 16.08
CA ILE A 23 3.53 -8.15 14.71
C ILE A 23 2.17 -7.51 14.44
N GLU A 24 2.13 -6.62 13.46
CA GLU A 24 0.92 -5.96 13.01
C GLU A 24 0.47 -6.55 11.68
N ASN A 25 -0.75 -7.10 11.64
CA ASN A 25 -1.37 -7.60 10.41
C ASN A 25 -2.15 -6.47 9.73
N LYS A 26 -1.69 -6.04 8.54
CA LYS A 26 -2.32 -4.99 7.73
C LYS A 26 -3.20 -5.55 6.60
N LYS A 27 -3.69 -6.78 6.76
CA LYS A 27 -4.42 -7.60 5.77
C LYS A 27 -3.59 -8.06 4.59
N LEU A 28 -2.88 -7.15 3.91
CA LEU A 28 -2.06 -7.45 2.72
C LEU A 28 -0.56 -7.41 2.99
N SER A 29 -0.15 -6.95 4.17
CA SER A 29 1.23 -6.91 4.61
C SER A 29 1.33 -7.17 6.11
N PHE A 30 2.54 -7.44 6.58
CA PHE A 30 2.85 -7.63 7.98
C PHE A 30 3.97 -6.69 8.38
N ALA A 31 3.76 -5.92 9.44
CA ALA A 31 4.80 -5.06 9.99
C ALA A 31 5.36 -5.67 11.28
N PHE A 32 6.68 -5.83 11.29
CA PHE A 32 7.45 -6.39 12.37
C PHE A 32 8.15 -5.27 13.14
N HIS A 33 7.59 -4.88 14.29
CA HIS A 33 8.10 -3.79 15.11
C HIS A 33 9.00 -4.33 16.21
N TYR A 34 10.24 -3.85 16.22
CA TYR A 34 11.25 -4.21 17.22
C TYR A 34 11.66 -3.01 18.09
N ARG A 35 10.79 -2.00 18.16
CA ARG A 35 11.07 -0.73 18.85
C ARG A 35 11.30 -0.88 20.35
N LEU A 36 10.60 -1.83 20.98
CA LEU A 36 10.65 -2.03 22.42
C LEU A 36 11.87 -2.85 22.86
N LEU A 37 12.57 -3.50 21.92
CA LEU A 37 13.84 -4.16 22.24
C LEU A 37 14.92 -3.11 22.54
N LYS A 38 15.53 -3.23 23.72
CA LYS A 38 16.62 -2.35 24.17
C LYS A 38 18.01 -2.95 23.96
N SER A 39 18.14 -4.28 23.98
CA SER A 39 19.42 -4.97 23.81
C SER A 39 19.80 -5.10 22.34
N ALA A 40 21.01 -4.64 21.99
CA ALA A 40 21.56 -4.77 20.64
C ALA A 40 21.67 -6.24 20.21
N GLY A 41 22.07 -7.14 21.12
CA GLY A 41 22.14 -8.58 20.86
C GLY A 41 20.78 -9.18 20.51
N LYS A 42 19.73 -8.82 21.27
CA LYS A 42 18.35 -9.26 20.95
C LYS A 42 17.85 -8.70 19.63
N ILE A 43 18.14 -7.43 19.32
CA ILE A 43 17.77 -6.83 18.03
C ILE A 43 18.44 -7.58 16.88
N ARG A 44 19.74 -7.92 17.02
CA ARG A 44 20.48 -8.67 16.01
C ARG A 44 19.88 -10.07 15.80
N GLN A 45 19.69 -10.83 16.87
CA GLN A 45 19.11 -12.18 16.82
C GLN A 45 17.75 -12.19 16.12
N VAL A 46 16.90 -11.21 16.43
CA VAL A 46 15.58 -11.06 15.81
C VAL A 46 15.67 -10.74 14.32
N LYS A 47 16.60 -9.86 13.92
CA LYS A 47 16.81 -9.53 12.51
C LYS A 47 17.36 -10.71 11.72
N GLU A 48 18.25 -11.50 12.32
CA GLU A 48 18.79 -12.74 11.73
C GLU A 48 17.66 -13.77 11.56
N ALA A 49 16.83 -14.00 12.58
CA ALA A 49 15.68 -14.89 12.48
C ALA A 49 14.69 -14.43 11.40
N PHE A 50 14.36 -13.14 11.37
CA PHE A 50 13.51 -12.56 10.32
C PHE A 50 14.10 -12.75 8.92
N ALA A 51 15.42 -12.54 8.75
CA ALA A 51 16.10 -12.75 7.49
C ALA A 51 16.05 -14.22 7.05
N GLY A 52 16.34 -15.17 7.95
CA GLY A 52 16.27 -16.60 7.66
C GLY A 52 14.87 -17.05 7.23
N ILE A 53 13.82 -16.53 7.87
CA ILE A 53 12.44 -16.86 7.52
C ILE A 53 12.03 -16.27 6.16
N THR A 54 12.50 -15.06 5.85
CA THR A 54 12.11 -14.36 4.62
C THR A 54 12.96 -14.72 3.41
N ALA A 55 14.17 -15.26 3.59
CA ALA A 55 15.11 -15.58 2.52
C ALA A 55 14.52 -16.44 1.39
N PRO A 56 13.86 -17.59 1.66
CA PRO A 56 13.31 -18.42 0.58
C PRO A 56 12.27 -17.68 -0.27
N TYR A 57 11.42 -16.86 0.38
CA TYR A 57 10.39 -16.09 -0.31
C TYR A 57 10.93 -14.90 -1.10
N LEU A 58 12.07 -14.33 -0.68
CA LEU A 58 12.79 -13.28 -1.41
C LEU A 58 13.47 -13.85 -2.65
N GLU A 59 14.13 -15.01 -2.52
CA GLU A 59 14.78 -15.75 -3.60
C GLU A 59 13.77 -16.11 -4.70
N GLU A 60 12.61 -16.63 -4.30
CA GLU A 60 11.49 -16.92 -5.20
C GLU A 60 10.75 -15.66 -5.69
N ARG A 61 11.19 -14.47 -5.29
CA ARG A 61 10.60 -13.19 -5.70
C ARG A 61 9.11 -13.04 -5.32
N LYS A 62 8.64 -13.76 -4.31
CA LYS A 62 7.23 -13.75 -3.85
C LYS A 62 6.91 -12.56 -2.95
N ILE A 63 7.89 -12.08 -2.18
CA ILE A 63 7.74 -10.97 -1.24
C ILE A 63 8.76 -9.86 -1.50
N GLU A 64 8.52 -8.70 -0.91
CA GLU A 64 9.52 -7.65 -0.71
C GLU A 64 9.47 -7.15 0.74
N ILE A 65 10.58 -6.59 1.20
CA ILE A 65 10.72 -6.04 2.56
C ILE A 65 10.95 -4.54 2.50
N LEU A 66 10.07 -3.78 3.14
CA LEU A 66 10.26 -2.35 3.38
C LEU A 66 10.88 -2.11 4.76
N ARG A 67 11.93 -1.28 4.81
CA ARG A 67 12.62 -0.94 6.05
C ARG A 67 12.15 0.42 6.55
N GLY A 68 11.62 0.46 7.77
CA GLY A 68 11.22 1.69 8.45
C GLY A 68 11.94 1.91 9.77
N LYS A 69 11.61 3.01 10.47
CA LYS A 69 12.22 3.35 11.77
C LYS A 69 11.83 2.33 12.85
N LYS A 70 12.75 1.38 13.09
CA LYS A 70 12.57 0.25 14.02
C LYS A 70 11.40 -0.69 13.65
N VAL A 71 11.15 -0.85 12.34
CA VAL A 71 10.13 -1.75 11.79
C VAL A 71 10.60 -2.37 10.47
N LEU A 72 10.22 -3.61 10.20
CA LEU A 72 10.38 -4.30 8.90
C LEU A 72 9.00 -4.70 8.40
N GLU A 73 8.59 -4.24 7.23
CA GLU A 73 7.30 -4.61 6.65
C GLU A 73 7.50 -5.62 5.51
N VAL A 74 6.83 -6.77 5.59
CA VAL A 74 6.79 -7.80 4.55
C VAL A 74 5.49 -7.67 3.79
N ARG A 75 5.57 -7.61 2.46
CA ARG A 75 4.40 -7.60 1.59
C ARG A 75 4.64 -8.45 0.34
N PRO A 76 3.58 -8.96 -0.33
CA PRO A 76 3.73 -9.62 -1.61
C PRO A 76 4.44 -8.70 -2.61
N ARG A 77 5.39 -9.23 -3.38
CA ARG A 77 6.09 -8.44 -4.40
C ARG A 77 5.15 -7.98 -5.51
N ALA A 78 4.15 -8.79 -5.82
CA ALA A 78 3.07 -8.48 -6.75
C ALA A 78 1.96 -7.63 -6.10
N MET A 79 2.22 -6.94 -4.99
CA MET A 79 1.19 -6.09 -4.36
C MET A 79 0.70 -5.08 -5.39
N ILE A 80 -0.58 -5.23 -5.75
CA ILE A 80 -1.25 -4.43 -6.77
C ILE A 80 -1.15 -2.96 -6.34
N ASN A 81 -0.33 -2.18 -7.04
CA ASN A 81 -0.30 -0.74 -6.79
C ASN A 81 -1.63 -0.11 -7.22
N LYS A 82 -1.96 1.08 -6.70
CA LYS A 82 -3.24 1.75 -6.97
C LYS A 82 -3.51 1.91 -8.47
N GLY A 83 -2.49 2.04 -9.32
CA GLY A 83 -2.64 2.05 -10.79
C GLY A 83 -2.95 0.70 -11.42
N GLN A 84 -2.40 -0.39 -10.90
CA GLN A 84 -2.78 -1.76 -11.30
C GLN A 84 -4.21 -2.08 -10.87
N ALA A 85 -4.61 -1.67 -9.66
CA ALA A 85 -5.98 -1.82 -9.16
C ALA A 85 -6.97 -1.03 -10.03
N LEU A 86 -6.62 0.21 -10.38
CA LEU A 86 -7.40 1.05 -11.28
C LEU A 86 -7.65 0.35 -12.62
N ARG A 87 -6.59 -0.12 -13.29
CA ARG A 87 -6.71 -0.84 -14.57
C ARG A 87 -7.58 -2.08 -14.44
N TRP A 88 -7.43 -2.82 -13.35
CA TRP A 88 -8.25 -4.00 -13.08
C TRP A 88 -9.74 -3.66 -12.94
N ILE A 89 -10.10 -2.56 -12.26
CA ILE A 89 -11.49 -2.12 -12.09
C ILE A 89 -12.07 -1.70 -13.45
N VAL A 90 -11.33 -0.87 -14.20
CA VAL A 90 -11.75 -0.35 -15.50
C VAL A 90 -11.99 -1.48 -16.50
N ASN A 91 -11.08 -2.45 -16.58
CA ASN A 91 -11.18 -3.57 -17.53
C ASN A 91 -12.34 -4.52 -17.24
N ARG A 92 -12.96 -4.44 -16.05
CA ARG A 92 -14.08 -5.30 -15.63
C ARG A 92 -15.45 -4.65 -15.78
N ARG A 93 -15.51 -3.37 -16.17
CA ARG A 93 -16.78 -2.70 -16.46
C ARG A 93 -17.37 -3.27 -17.75
N ARG A 94 -18.62 -3.74 -17.68
CA ARG A 94 -19.44 -4.07 -18.85
C ARG A 94 -19.96 -2.77 -19.46
N GLY A 95 -20.09 -2.70 -20.79
CA GLY A 95 -20.63 -1.52 -21.49
C GLY A 95 -19.60 -0.48 -21.96
N GLY A 96 -18.33 -0.85 -22.08
CA GLY A 96 -17.26 0.03 -22.59
C GLY A 96 -16.43 0.69 -21.47
N ARG A 97 -15.37 1.42 -21.85
CA ARG A 97 -14.48 2.09 -20.89
C ARG A 97 -15.11 3.41 -20.42
N PRO A 98 -15.47 3.55 -19.13
CA PRO A 98 -16.04 4.80 -18.62
C PRO A 98 -14.98 5.91 -18.57
N LEU A 99 -15.43 7.16 -18.45
CA LEU A 99 -14.58 8.24 -17.97
C LEU A 99 -14.17 7.95 -16.53
N VAL A 100 -12.86 7.98 -16.24
CA VAL A 100 -12.36 7.74 -14.89
C VAL A 100 -11.94 9.06 -14.25
N ILE A 101 -12.49 9.35 -13.07
CA ILE A 101 -12.05 10.45 -12.21
C ILE A 101 -11.41 9.84 -10.97
N TYR A 102 -10.13 10.17 -10.71
CA TYR A 102 -9.36 9.64 -9.59
C TYR A 102 -8.87 10.78 -8.69
N LEU A 103 -9.18 10.69 -7.40
CA LEU A 103 -8.74 11.63 -6.36
C LEU A 103 -7.81 10.91 -5.39
N GLY A 104 -6.64 11.49 -5.10
CA GLY A 104 -5.67 10.91 -4.16
C GLY A 104 -4.79 11.94 -3.48
N ASP A 105 -4.30 11.65 -2.28
CA ASP A 105 -3.55 12.56 -1.42
C ASP A 105 -2.13 12.06 -1.07
N ASP A 106 -1.80 10.79 -1.31
CA ASP A 106 -0.55 10.20 -0.88
C ASP A 106 0.44 9.99 -2.04
N THR A 107 1.62 9.43 -1.74
CA THR A 107 2.64 9.10 -2.75
C THR A 107 2.29 7.88 -3.60
N THR A 108 1.46 6.98 -3.09
CA THR A 108 1.04 5.76 -3.79
C THR A 108 -0.03 6.05 -4.85
N ASP A 109 -0.79 7.14 -4.70
CA ASP A 109 -1.74 7.65 -5.69
C ASP A 109 -1.06 8.06 -7.00
N GLU A 110 0.23 8.39 -6.97
CA GLU A 110 1.01 8.71 -8.17
C GLU A 110 1.07 7.53 -9.17
N TYR A 111 0.96 6.29 -8.68
CA TYR A 111 0.82 5.12 -9.55
C TYR A 111 -0.53 5.09 -10.25
N ALA A 112 -1.61 5.53 -9.58
CA ALA A 112 -2.93 5.66 -10.19
C ALA A 112 -2.98 6.83 -11.19
N PHE A 113 -2.40 7.99 -10.85
CA PHE A 113 -2.31 9.13 -11.76
C PHE A 113 -1.59 8.77 -13.07
N SER A 114 -0.50 8.01 -12.95
CA SER A 114 0.27 7.53 -14.12
C SER A 114 -0.49 6.53 -14.99
N ALA A 115 -1.50 5.87 -14.45
CA ALA A 115 -2.24 4.80 -15.12
C ALA A 115 -3.47 5.30 -15.89
N LEU A 116 -3.86 6.56 -15.69
CA LEU A 116 -5.00 7.20 -16.33
C LEU A 116 -4.69 7.57 -17.79
N GLY A 117 -5.70 7.47 -18.65
CA GLY A 117 -5.59 7.86 -20.05
C GLY A 117 -5.77 9.37 -20.25
N ARG A 118 -5.52 9.87 -21.47
CA ARG A 118 -5.64 11.30 -21.81
C ARG A 118 -7.03 11.89 -21.56
N ARG A 119 -8.09 11.07 -21.66
CA ARG A 119 -9.48 11.49 -21.40
C ARG A 119 -9.85 11.49 -19.92
N ASP A 120 -9.07 10.82 -19.08
CA ASP A 120 -9.39 10.61 -17.67
C ASP A 120 -8.90 11.79 -16.82
N ILE A 121 -9.52 11.98 -15.66
CA ILE A 121 -9.26 13.12 -14.77
C ILE A 121 -8.51 12.63 -13.54
N SER A 122 -7.30 13.15 -13.32
CA SER A 122 -6.50 12.93 -12.11
C SER A 122 -6.45 14.18 -11.25
N ILE A 123 -6.77 14.03 -9.97
CA ILE A 123 -6.85 15.13 -9.01
C ILE A 123 -6.03 14.80 -7.76
N ARG A 124 -5.04 15.63 -7.44
CA ARG A 124 -4.27 15.54 -6.20
C ARG A 124 -4.96 16.33 -5.08
N VAL A 125 -5.17 15.72 -3.91
CA VAL A 125 -5.77 16.39 -2.73
C VAL A 125 -4.66 16.92 -1.81
N GLY A 126 -4.36 18.19 -1.94
CA GLY A 126 -3.23 18.89 -1.33
C GLY A 126 -2.20 19.28 -2.39
N LYS A 127 -1.69 20.52 -2.34
CA LYS A 127 -0.73 21.01 -3.34
C LYS A 127 0.63 20.33 -3.17
N LYS A 128 1.16 19.71 -4.22
CA LYS A 128 2.49 19.08 -4.23
C LYS A 128 3.21 19.42 -5.54
N LYS A 129 4.43 19.97 -5.44
CA LYS A 129 5.23 20.42 -6.60
C LYS A 129 5.53 19.30 -7.62
N LYS A 130 5.63 18.04 -7.16
CA LYS A 130 5.98 16.88 -7.98
C LYS A 130 4.85 15.84 -7.92
N SER A 131 3.70 16.16 -8.52
CA SER A 131 2.61 15.22 -8.72
C SER A 131 2.34 15.02 -10.21
N LYS A 132 1.92 13.82 -10.58
CA LYS A 132 1.52 13.45 -11.95
C LYS A 132 0.04 13.72 -12.23
N ALA A 133 -0.71 14.19 -11.24
CA ALA A 133 -2.10 14.58 -11.43
C ALA A 133 -2.22 15.84 -12.30
N GLY A 134 -3.23 15.89 -13.18
CA GLY A 134 -3.51 17.05 -14.02
C GLY A 134 -4.12 18.22 -13.27
N TYR A 135 -4.80 17.95 -12.15
CA TYR A 135 -5.45 18.95 -11.31
C TYR A 135 -5.11 18.75 -9.84
N PHE A 136 -5.41 19.76 -9.02
CA PHE A 136 -5.34 19.62 -7.56
C PHE A 136 -6.51 20.32 -6.87
N LEU A 137 -6.91 19.77 -5.72
CA LEU A 137 -7.78 20.39 -4.74
C LEU A 137 -6.95 20.66 -3.49
N ARG A 138 -7.21 21.74 -2.75
CA ARG A 138 -6.37 22.18 -1.63
C ARG A 138 -6.49 21.27 -0.41
N ASN A 139 -7.68 20.74 -0.16
CA ASN A 139 -7.99 19.97 1.04
C ASN A 139 -9.27 19.13 0.86
N VAL A 140 -9.62 18.36 1.89
CA VAL A 140 -10.83 17.51 1.93
C VAL A 140 -12.13 18.34 1.82
N GLY A 141 -12.14 19.59 2.28
CA GLY A 141 -13.29 20.48 2.11
C GLY A 141 -13.61 20.77 0.65
N GLU A 142 -12.58 20.98 -0.17
CA GLU A 142 -12.74 21.14 -1.62
C GLU A 142 -13.13 19.83 -2.32
N VAL A 143 -12.67 18.67 -1.83
CA VAL A 143 -13.14 17.37 -2.31
C VAL A 143 -14.66 17.26 -2.15
N LYS A 144 -15.20 17.65 -0.99
CA LYS A 144 -16.65 17.64 -0.77
C LYS A 144 -17.40 18.55 -1.74
N LYS A 145 -16.89 19.75 -2.00
CA LYS A 145 -17.49 20.69 -2.96
C LYS A 145 -17.46 20.13 -4.39
N PHE A 146 -16.32 19.54 -4.78
CA PHE A 146 -16.17 18.90 -6.09
C PHE A 146 -17.14 17.74 -6.29
N LEU A 147 -17.29 16.86 -5.30
CA LEU A 147 -18.25 15.74 -5.37
C LEU A 147 -19.71 16.23 -5.47
N LYS A 148 -20.08 17.28 -4.71
CA LYS A 148 -21.41 17.90 -4.84
C LYS A 148 -21.66 18.49 -6.23
N MET A 149 -20.64 19.15 -6.80
CA MET A 149 -20.73 19.68 -8.16
C MET A 149 -20.94 18.54 -9.16
N LEU A 150 -20.19 17.43 -9.05
CA LEU A 150 -20.37 16.26 -9.92
C LEU A 150 -21.77 15.65 -9.80
N ASP A 151 -22.31 15.56 -8.59
CA ASP A 151 -23.66 15.04 -8.32
C ASP A 151 -24.75 15.92 -8.95
N SER A 152 -24.52 17.23 -9.02
CA SER A 152 -25.42 18.18 -9.69
C SER A 152 -25.30 18.20 -11.22
N LEU A 153 -24.33 17.49 -11.80
CA LEU A 153 -24.25 17.35 -13.25
C LEU A 153 -25.26 16.30 -13.70
N ASP A 154 -26.25 16.74 -14.48
CA ASP A 154 -27.17 15.82 -15.13
C ASP A 154 -26.42 15.09 -16.24
N PHE A 155 -26.36 13.76 -16.15
CA PHE A 155 -25.74 12.89 -17.16
C PHE A 155 -26.82 12.18 -18.01
N SER A 156 -27.99 12.81 -18.13
CA SER A 156 -29.10 12.40 -18.99
C SER A 156 -28.71 12.39 -20.46
#